data_AF-A0A0Q5VYS6-F1
#
_entry.id   AF-A0A0Q5VYS6-F1
#
_cell.length_a   1.000
_cell.length_b   1.000
_cell.length_c   1.000
_cell.angle_alpha   90.00
_cell.angle_beta   90.00
_cell.angle_gamma   90.00
#
_symmetry.space_group_name_H-M   'P 1'
#
loop_
_entity.id
_entity.type
_entity.pdbx_description
1 polymer ?
#
loop_
_entity_poly.entity_id
_entity_poly.type
_entity_poly.pdbx_seq_one_letter_code
_entity_poly.pdbx_strand_id
1 'polypeptide(L)' 'MTTQKDPSPEARANVTEHNVETRAELLPEEQSTGGSADPEAQAEAILAESEERTLHPDADDAQGGHRSSDETV' A
#
# COMPACT_ATOMS: atom_id res chain seq x y z
N MET A 1 12.83 -10.82 -1.63
CA MET A 1 12.11 -10.49 -0.38
C MET A 1 11.92 -9.00 -0.40
N THR A 2 10.71 -8.50 -0.67
CA THR A 2 10.37 -7.10 -0.42
C THR A 2 10.65 -6.87 1.06
N THR A 3 11.54 -5.93 1.37
CA THR A 3 11.80 -5.60 2.76
C THR A 3 10.52 -4.94 3.27
N GLN A 4 9.79 -5.61 4.17
CA GLN A 4 8.64 -5.01 4.86
C GLN A 4 9.21 -3.94 5.79
N LYS A 5 9.55 -2.78 5.24
CA LYS A 5 10.08 -1.66 6.00
C LYS A 5 8.93 -1.09 6.81
N ASP A 6 9.13 -0.98 8.12
CA ASP A 6 8.22 -0.21 8.95
C ASP A 6 8.15 1.23 8.41
N PRO A 7 6.95 1.78 8.14
CA PRO A 7 6.81 3.15 7.67
C PRO A 7 7.50 4.14 8.62
N SER A 8 8.07 5.21 8.08
CA SER A 8 8.61 6.30 8.88
C SER A 8 7.50 7.00 9.68
N PRO A 9 7.84 7.73 10.76
CA PRO A 9 6.87 8.55 11.49
C PRO A 9 6.20 9.61 10.62
N GLU A 10 6.92 10.17 9.64
CA GLU A 10 6.39 11.15 8.69
C GLU A 10 5.37 10.50 7.75
N ALA A 11 5.66 9.31 7.22
CA ALA A 11 4.71 8.54 6.40
C ALA A 11 3.42 8.23 7.16
N ARG A 12 3.52 7.84 8.44
CA ARG A 12 2.34 7.63 9.29
C ARG A 12 1.56 8.93 9.55
N ALA A 13 2.26 10.06 9.73
CA ALA A 13 1.62 11.35 9.97
C ALA A 13 0.84 11.88 8.75
N ASN A 14 1.22 11.47 7.53
CA ASN A 14 0.47 11.80 6.31
C ASN A 14 -0.80 10.96 6.12
N VAL A 15 -0.92 9.83 6.84
CA VAL A 15 -2.15 9.04 6.84
C VAL A 15 -3.20 9.74 7.69
N THR A 16 -4.21 10.29 7.02
CA THR A 16 -5.34 10.96 7.68
C THR A 16 -6.50 9.99 7.88
N GLU A 17 -7.33 10.24 8.90
CA GLU A 17 -8.55 9.46 9.16
C GLU A 17 -9.44 9.38 7.91
N HIS A 18 -9.61 10.49 7.20
CA HIS A 18 -10.40 10.53 5.96
C HIS A 18 -9.87 9.60 4.86
N ASN A 19 -8.54 9.50 4.71
CA ASN A 19 -7.92 8.61 3.74
C ASN A 19 -8.16 7.14 4.13
N VAL A 20 -8.07 6.83 5.43
CA VAL A 20 -8.33 5.50 5.97
C VAL A 20 -9.78 5.11 5.74
N GLU A 21 -10.74 5.96 6.14
CA GLU A 21 -12.18 5.73 5.94
C GLU A 21 -12.49 5.44 4.46
N THR A 22 -12.03 6.31 3.56
CA THR A 22 -12.30 6.18 2.13
C THR A 22 -11.69 4.89 1.55
N ARG A 23 -10.53 4.46 2.03
CA ARG A 23 -9.86 3.26 1.53
C ARG A 23 -10.36 1.96 2.19
N ALA A 24 -10.91 2.05 3.39
CA ALA A 24 -11.51 0.94 4.12
C ALA A 24 -12.87 0.52 3.53
N GLU A 25 -13.48 1.34 2.67
CA GLU A 25 -14.70 1.01 1.95
C GLU A 25 -14.49 -0.21 1.03
N LEU A 26 -14.97 -1.37 1.48
CA LEU A 26 -14.92 -2.61 0.70
C LEU A 26 -16.01 -2.62 -0.38
N LEU A 27 -15.62 -3.03 -1.59
CA LEU A 27 -16.58 -3.28 -2.66
C LEU A 27 -17.54 -4.43 -2.28
N PRO A 28 -18.77 -4.48 -2.84
CA PRO A 28 -19.72 -5.55 -2.54
C PRO A 28 -19.17 -6.96 -2.80
N GLU A 29 -18.34 -7.11 -3.82
CA GLU A 29 -17.68 -8.36 -4.17
C GLU A 29 -16.65 -8.77 -3.11
N GLU A 30 -15.90 -7.81 -2.55
CA GLU A 30 -14.89 -8.05 -1.51
C GLU A 30 -15.54 -8.43 -0.17
N GLN A 31 -16.67 -7.83 0.15
CA GLN A 31 -17.47 -8.22 1.30
C GLN A 31 -17.98 -9.66 1.14
N SER A 32 -18.36 -10.05 -0.08
CA SER A 32 -18.86 -11.39 -0.38
C SER A 32 -17.79 -12.48 -0.29
N THR A 33 -16.51 -12.14 -0.51
CA THR A 33 -15.38 -13.07 -0.36
C THR A 33 -14.79 -13.13 1.05
N GLY A 34 -15.35 -12.35 1.98
CA GLY A 34 -14.98 -12.36 3.39
C GLY A 34 -14.10 -11.20 3.84
N GLY A 35 -13.69 -10.30 2.93
CA GLY A 35 -13.01 -9.03 3.23
C GLY A 35 -11.81 -9.10 4.18
N SER A 36 -11.35 -7.94 4.63
CA SER A 36 -10.50 -7.84 5.82
C SER A 36 -11.36 -7.92 7.08
N ALA A 37 -10.84 -8.55 8.15
CA ALA A 37 -11.49 -8.52 9.47
C ALA A 37 -11.45 -7.12 10.10
N ASP A 38 -10.47 -6.30 9.69
CA ASP A 38 -10.33 -4.90 10.05
C ASP A 38 -9.89 -4.12 8.79
N PRO A 39 -10.86 -3.61 8.01
CA PRO A 39 -10.57 -2.85 6.80
C PRO A 39 -9.83 -1.54 7.07
N GLU A 40 -10.05 -0.90 8.22
CA GLU A 40 -9.39 0.35 8.60
C GLU A 40 -7.91 0.12 8.92
N ALA A 41 -7.59 -0.89 9.74
CA ALA A 41 -6.19 -1.22 10.04
C ALA A 41 -5.43 -1.67 8.78
N GLN A 42 -6.10 -2.39 7.87
CA GLN A 42 -5.52 -2.75 6.58
C GLN A 42 -5.29 -1.50 5.70
N ALA A 43 -6.27 -0.60 5.63
CA ALA A 43 -6.15 0.63 4.86
C ALA A 43 -5.02 1.53 5.38
N GLU A 44 -4.93 1.71 6.70
CA GLU A 44 -3.87 2.48 7.35
C GLU A 44 -2.48 1.92 7.00
N ALA A 45 -2.29 0.61 7.12
CA ALA A 45 -1.00 -0.03 6.80
C ALA A 45 -0.58 0.19 5.34
N ILE A 46 -1.51 0.02 4.40
CA ILE A 46 -1.23 0.21 2.97
C ILE A 46 -0.95 1.67 2.63
N LEU A 47 -1.69 2.60 3.23
CA LEU A 47 -1.47 4.03 3.03
C LEU A 47 -0.13 4.46 3.59
N ALA A 48 0.22 4.02 4.79
CA ALA A 48 1.52 4.34 5.39
C ALA A 48 2.70 3.79 4.57
N GLU A 49 2.58 2.58 4.01
CA GLU A 49 3.57 2.02 3.08
C GLU A 49 3.66 2.85 1.78
N SER A 50 2.52 3.31 1.27
CA SER A 50 2.46 4.13 0.05
C SER A 50 3.07 5.51 0.25
N GLU A 51 2.85 6.12 1.42
CA GLU A 51 3.48 7.37 1.82
C GLU A 51 4.99 7.18 2.00
N GLU A 52 5.44 6.08 2.62
CA GLU A 52 6.87 5.75 2.76
C GLU A 52 7.55 5.64 1.40
N ARG A 53 6.94 4.95 0.43
CA ARG A 53 7.47 4.86 -0.95
C ARG A 53 7.51 6.21 -1.67
N THR A 54 6.64 7.13 -1.29
CA THR A 54 6.58 8.48 -1.88
C THR A 54 7.64 9.41 -1.27
N LEU A 55 7.79 9.38 0.05
CA LEU A 55 8.75 10.22 0.79
C LEU A 55 10.18 9.69 0.72
N HIS A 56 10.34 8.36 0.75
CA HIS A 56 11.60 7.64 0.76
C HIS A 56 11.62 6.60 -0.37
N PRO A 57 11.66 7.06 -1.63
CA PRO A 57 11.72 6.14 -2.77
C PRO A 57 12.99 5.31 -2.70
N ASP A 58 12.85 4.01 -2.49
CA ASP A 58 13.96 3.07 -2.57
C ASP A 58 14.36 2.88 -4.04
N ALA A 59 15.66 2.91 -4.32
CA ALA A 59 16.18 2.80 -5.69
C ALA A 59 15.75 1.50 -6.38
N ASP A 60 15.56 0.43 -5.61
CA ASP A 60 15.09 -0.87 -6.10
C ASP A 60 13.56 -0.90 -6.32
N ASP A 61 12.78 -0.15 -5.54
CA ASP A 61 11.32 -0.01 -5.70
C ASP A 61 10.96 0.95 -6.85
N ALA A 62 11.81 1.95 -7.12
CA ALA A 62 11.67 2.88 -8.22
C ALA A 62 11.82 2.21 -9.60
N GLN A 63 12.40 1.01 -9.67
CA GLN A 63 12.50 0.18 -10.87
C GLN A 63 11.31 -0.78 -11.00
N GLY A 64 10.13 -0.40 -10.46
CA GLY A 64 8.90 -1.19 -10.43
C GLY A 64 8.77 -2.10 -11.63
N GLY A 65 9.05 -3.40 -11.42
CA GLY A 65 9.46 -4.39 -12.42
C GLY A 65 8.97 -4.11 -13.83
N HIS A 66 9.68 -3.24 -14.54
CA HIS A 66 9.44 -3.01 -15.96
C HIS A 66 10.00 -4.23 -16.67
N ARG A 67 9.22 -5.31 -16.74
CA ARG A 67 9.50 -6.37 -17.71
C ARG A 67 9.52 -5.69 -19.06
N SER A 68 10.71 -5.61 -19.66
CA SER A 68 10.80 -5.21 -21.05
C SER A 68 10.09 -6.28 -21.87
N SER A 69 9.43 -5.90 -22.95
CA SER A 69 8.79 -6.82 -23.88
C SER A 69 9.74 -7.89 -24.44
N ASP A 70 11.06 -7.71 -24.31
CA ASP A 70 12.10 -8.69 -24.64
C ASP A 70 12.24 -9.87 -23.65
N GLU A 71 11.59 -9.83 -22.48
CA GLU A 71 11.73 -10.86 -21.43
C GLU A 71 10.76 -12.06 -21.59
N THR A 72 10.02 -12.12 -22.70
CA THR A 72 9.11 -13.24 -22.99
C THR A 72 9.79 -14.21 -23.97
N VAL A 73 10.34 -15.32 -23.47
CA VAL A 73 10.85 -16.47 -24.27
C VAL A 73 9.80 -17.59 -24.32
#